data_AF-A0A942GJL5-F1
#
_entry.id   AF-A0A942GJL5-F1
#
_cell.length_a   1.000
_cell.length_b   1.000
_cell.length_c   1.000
_cell.angle_alpha   90.00
_cell.angle_beta   90.00
_cell.angle_gamma   90.00
#
_symmetry.space_group_name_H-M   'P 1'
#
loop_
_entity.id
_entity.type
_entity.pdbx_description
1 polymer ?
#
loop_
_entity_poly.entity_id
_entity_poly.type
_entity_poly.pdbx_seq_one_letter_code
_entity_poly.pdbx_strand_id
1 'polypeptide(L)'
;MSVEKQRREAWRWLRQAEDDLEAARALAAAGKYAQAEVILKAADRQRQPLPCRPGSGKVLYMKARFTYWKESDGRYLGYLNDYPDHWTQGESLDDLKEHLKDLFHTFSSEIPGIRKVEELEVA
;
A
#
# COMPACT_ATOMS: atom_id res chain seq x y z
N MET A 1 -14.37 -2.04 18.96
CA MET A 1 -13.71 -3.36 19.20
C MET A 1 -12.27 -3.08 19.60
N SER A 2 -11.77 -3.61 20.73
CA SER A 2 -10.41 -3.34 21.21
C SER A 2 -9.35 -4.02 20.33
N VAL A 3 -8.20 -3.36 20.13
CA VAL A 3 -7.06 -3.83 19.34
C VAL A 3 -6.59 -5.23 19.79
N GLU A 4 -6.65 -5.51 21.10
CA GLU A 4 -6.24 -6.81 21.65
C GLU A 4 -7.20 -7.94 21.27
N LYS A 5 -8.50 -7.64 21.16
CA LYS A 5 -9.51 -8.60 20.72
C LYS A 5 -9.28 -8.98 19.25
N GLN A 6 -9.05 -7.98 18.39
CA GLN A 6 -8.68 -8.20 16.99
C GLN A 6 -7.38 -8.99 16.85
N ARG A 7 -6.38 -8.78 17.72
CA ARG A 7 -5.14 -9.58 17.72
C ARG A 7 -5.42 -11.04 18.05
N ARG A 8 -6.21 -11.33 19.09
CA ARG A 8 -6.55 -12.71 19.47
C ARG A 8 -7.36 -13.43 18.40
N GLU A 9 -8.34 -12.75 17.80
CA GLU A 9 -9.15 -13.31 16.71
C GLU A 9 -8.30 -13.64 15.48
N ALA A 10 -7.36 -12.76 15.14
CA ALA A 10 -6.46 -13.01 14.02
C ALA A 10 -5.50 -14.19 14.24
N TRP A 11 -4.99 -14.38 15.46
CA TRP A 11 -4.17 -15.55 15.78
C TRP A 11 -4.95 -16.86 15.68
N ARG A 12 -6.25 -16.85 15.99
CA ARG A 12 -7.12 -18.03 15.81
C ARG A 12 -7.30 -18.36 14.34
N TRP A 13 -7.54 -17.36 13.50
CA TRP A 13 -7.67 -17.56 12.06
C TRP A 13 -6.35 -18.01 11.41
N LEU A 14 -5.22 -17.46 11.85
CA LEU A 14 -3.91 -17.90 11.35
C LEU A 14 -3.68 -19.38 11.64
N ARG A 15 -3.90 -19.80 12.89
CA ARG A 15 -3.75 -21.20 13.29
C ARG A 15 -4.68 -22.12 12.49
N GLN A 16 -5.94 -21.74 12.35
CA GLN A 16 -6.90 -22.51 11.56
C GLN A 16 -6.44 -22.70 10.11
N ALA A 17 -5.89 -21.65 9.48
CA ALA A 17 -5.36 -21.73 8.12
C ALA A 17 -4.11 -22.62 8.02
N GLU A 18 -3.27 -22.65 9.07
CA GLU A 18 -2.11 -23.55 9.15
C GLU A 18 -2.56 -25.02 9.26
N ASP A 19 -3.54 -25.31 10.12
CA ASP A 19 -4.13 -26.64 10.29
C ASP A 19 -4.77 -27.14 8.98
N ASP A 20 -5.54 -26.29 8.29
CA ASP A 20 -6.17 -26.64 7.00
C ASP A 20 -5.12 -26.89 5.89
N LEU A 21 -4.02 -26.12 5.88
CA LEU A 21 -2.91 -26.34 4.96
C LEU A 21 -2.17 -27.64 5.24
N GLU A 22 -1.95 -27.97 6.51
CA GLU A 22 -1.33 -29.23 6.92
C GLU A 22 -2.20 -30.43 6.50
N ALA A 23 -3.51 -30.35 6.72
CA ALA A 23 -4.46 -31.37 6.28
C ALA A 23 -4.46 -31.55 4.75
N ALA A 24 -4.45 -30.45 3.99
CA ALA A 24 -4.37 -30.50 2.52
C ALA A 24 -3.06 -31.12 2.04
N ARG A 25 -1.92 -30.78 2.68
CA ARG A 25 -0.61 -31.37 2.38
C ARG A 25 -0.57 -32.87 2.68
N ALA A 26 -1.14 -33.30 3.80
CA ALA A 26 -1.22 -34.72 4.15
C ALA A 26 -2.06 -35.52 3.14
N LEU A 27 -3.19 -34.96 2.69
CA LEU A 27 -4.02 -35.58 1.65
C LEU A 27 -3.31 -35.64 0.29
N ALA A 28 -2.59 -34.58 -0.10
CA ALA A 28 -1.81 -34.57 -1.33
C ALA A 28 -0.66 -35.61 -1.28
N ALA A 29 0.03 -35.73 -0.13
CA ALA A 29 1.05 -36.76 0.09
C ALA A 29 0.46 -38.18 0.02
N ALA A 30 -0.79 -38.36 0.44
CA ALA A 30 -1.53 -39.61 0.31
C ALA A 30 -2.16 -39.84 -1.08
N GLY A 31 -1.90 -38.97 -2.07
CA GLY A 31 -2.46 -39.07 -3.43
C GLY A 31 -3.95 -38.68 -3.55
N LYS A 32 -4.55 -38.13 -2.48
CA LYS A 32 -5.97 -37.75 -2.41
C LYS A 32 -6.20 -36.30 -2.83
N TYR A 33 -5.80 -35.97 -4.06
CA TYR A 33 -5.81 -34.58 -4.58
C TYR A 33 -7.20 -33.94 -4.58
N ALA A 34 -8.25 -34.70 -4.90
CA ALA A 34 -9.62 -34.19 -4.89
C ALA A 34 -10.07 -33.75 -3.48
N GLN A 35 -9.67 -34.48 -2.44
CA GLN A 35 -9.98 -34.10 -1.05
C GLN A 35 -9.14 -32.90 -0.60
N ALA A 36 -7.86 -32.84 -1.00
CA ALA A 36 -7.00 -31.69 -0.72
C ALA A 36 -7.56 -30.39 -1.35
N GLU A 37 -8.07 -30.46 -2.58
CA GLU A 37 -8.67 -29.32 -3.26
C GLU A 37 -9.94 -28.81 -2.54
N VAL A 38 -10.77 -29.72 -2.03
CA VAL A 38 -11.97 -29.36 -1.27
C VAL A 38 -11.62 -28.61 0.02
N ILE A 39 -10.56 -29.02 0.74
CA ILE A 39 -10.09 -28.30 1.94
C ILE A 39 -9.64 -26.88 1.59
N LEU A 40 -8.84 -26.73 0.53
CA LEU A 40 -8.36 -25.42 0.09
C LEU A 40 -9.51 -24.50 -0.38
N LYS A 41 -10.49 -25.04 -1.11
CA LYS A 41 -11.69 -24.30 -1.53
C LYS A 41 -12.58 -23.91 -0.35
N ALA A 42 -12.69 -24.76 0.68
CA ALA A 42 -13.43 -24.44 1.90
C ALA A 42 -12.74 -23.33 2.71
N ALA A 43 -11.40 -23.32 2.76
CA ALA A 43 -10.61 -22.26 3.36
C ALA A 43 -10.78 -20.93 2.63
N ASP A 44 -10.90 -20.94 1.29
CA ASP A 44 -11.17 -19.74 0.49
C ASP A 44 -12.61 -19.23 0.68
N ARG A 45 -13.59 -20.12 0.83
CA ARG A 45 -15.00 -19.75 1.08
C ARG A 45 -15.23 -19.14 2.47
N GLN A 46 -14.38 -19.47 3.45
CA GLN A 46 -14.36 -18.82 4.77
C GLN A 46 -13.58 -17.49 4.78
N ARG A 47 -12.91 -17.11 3.69
CA ARG A 47 -12.60 -15.69 3.45
C ARG A 47 -13.92 -14.97 3.16
N GLN A 48 -14.62 -14.59 4.22
CA GLN A 48 -15.22 -13.26 4.18
C GLN A 48 -14.12 -12.30 3.71
N PRO A 49 -14.39 -11.32 2.84
CA PRO A 49 -13.38 -10.37 2.41
C PRO A 49 -12.72 -9.85 3.68
N LEU A 50 -11.47 -10.28 3.90
CA LEU A 50 -10.69 -9.77 5.00
C LEU A 50 -10.72 -8.26 4.76
N PRO A 51 -11.15 -7.41 5.72
CA PRO A 51 -10.87 -5.99 5.58
C PRO A 51 -9.37 -5.92 5.36
N CYS A 52 -8.97 -5.51 4.16
CA CYS A 52 -7.62 -5.66 3.65
C CYS A 52 -6.64 -5.31 4.76
N ARG A 53 -5.99 -6.32 5.35
CA ARG A 53 -4.98 -6.04 6.37
C ARG A 53 -3.85 -5.34 5.64
N PRO A 54 -3.36 -4.19 6.14
CA PRO A 54 -2.14 -3.62 5.62
C PRO A 54 -1.05 -4.65 5.88
N GLY A 55 -0.58 -5.27 4.80
CA GLY A 55 0.58 -6.11 4.85
C GLY A 55 1.72 -5.31 5.46
N SER A 56 2.46 -5.94 6.36
CA SER A 56 3.78 -5.52 6.80
C SER A 56 4.79 -5.62 5.64
N GLY A 57 4.47 -5.04 4.48
CA GLY A 57 5.51 -4.43 3.70
C GLY A 57 5.95 -3.25 4.54
N LYS A 58 7.22 -3.21 4.96
CA LYS A 58 7.85 -1.89 5.01
C LYS A 58 7.78 -1.39 3.57
N VAL A 59 6.67 -0.75 3.22
CA VAL A 59 6.65 0.20 2.11
C VAL A 59 7.76 1.14 2.52
N LEU A 60 8.89 1.08 1.82
CA LEU A 60 9.87 2.14 1.87
C LEU A 60 9.11 3.36 1.37
N TYR A 61 8.47 4.07 2.30
CA TYR A 61 7.86 5.35 2.02
C TYR A 61 9.05 6.24 1.66
N MET A 62 9.29 6.38 0.37
CA MET A 62 10.14 7.42 -0.15
C MET A 62 9.46 8.72 0.29
N LYS A 63 9.96 9.32 1.37
CA LYS A 63 9.38 10.55 1.91
C LYS A 63 9.79 11.68 0.99
N ALA A 64 8.94 12.02 0.03
CA ALA A 64 9.10 13.23 -0.77
C ALA A 64 8.67 14.45 0.07
N ARG A 65 9.53 15.47 0.10
CA ARG A 65 9.17 16.78 0.68
C ARG A 65 8.41 17.57 -0.38
N PHE A 66 7.29 18.17 0.00
CA PHE A 66 6.51 19.03 -0.87
C PHE A 66 6.14 20.32 -0.14
N THR A 67 6.05 21.40 -0.89
CA THR A 67 5.60 22.70 -0.41
C THR A 67 4.18 22.92 -0.90
N TYR A 68 3.30 23.45 -0.05
CA TYR A 68 1.94 23.82 -0.44
C TYR A 68 1.50 25.13 0.21
N TRP A 69 0.58 25.82 -0.45
CA TRP A 69 -0.08 27.03 0.04
C TRP A 69 -1.55 27.04 -0.40
N LYS A 70 -2.33 27.94 0.21
CA LYS A 70 -3.75 28.10 -0.09
C LYS A 70 -3.96 29.41 -0.84
N GLU A 71 -4.66 29.34 -1.96
CA GLU A 71 -5.09 30.51 -2.75
C GLU A 71 -6.33 31.16 -2.15
N SER A 72 -6.56 32.43 -2.51
CA SER A 72 -7.74 33.22 -2.08
C SER A 72 -9.07 32.61 -2.55
N ASP A 73 -9.05 31.81 -3.63
CA ASP A 73 -10.20 31.08 -4.18
C ASP A 73 -10.58 29.84 -3.35
N GLY A 74 -9.78 29.50 -2.32
CA GLY A 74 -10.00 28.34 -1.46
C GLY A 74 -9.27 27.07 -1.90
N ARG A 75 -8.65 27.09 -3.09
CA ARG A 75 -7.86 25.97 -3.66
C ARG A 75 -6.49 25.85 -3.01
N TYR A 76 -5.97 24.63 -3.00
CA TYR A 76 -4.63 24.31 -2.52
C TYR A 76 -3.71 24.14 -3.72
N LEU A 77 -2.56 24.81 -3.70
CA LEU A 77 -1.50 24.62 -4.69
C LEU A 77 -0.26 24.07 -3.99
N GLY A 78 0.50 23.25 -4.68
CA GLY A 78 1.76 22.75 -4.16
C GLY A 78 2.64 22.08 -5.20
N TYR A 79 3.92 21.92 -4.85
CA TYR A 79 4.93 21.28 -5.70
C TYR A 79 5.85 20.39 -4.86
N LEU A 80 6.50 19.44 -5.53
CA LEU A 80 7.54 18.61 -4.92
C LEU A 80 8.85 19.40 -4.84
N ASN A 81 9.54 19.42 -3.71
CA ASN A 81 10.81 20.17 -3.58
C ASN A 81 11.90 19.65 -4.51
N ASP A 82 11.84 18.37 -4.90
CA ASP A 82 12.70 17.78 -5.93
C ASP A 82 12.45 18.37 -7.33
N TYR A 83 11.23 18.88 -7.56
CA TYR A 83 10.72 19.37 -8.84
C TYR A 83 9.96 20.70 -8.68
N PRO A 84 10.66 21.82 -8.35
CA PRO A 84 10.02 23.10 -8.08
C PRO A 84 9.25 23.68 -9.28
N ASP A 85 9.62 23.30 -10.53
CA ASP A 85 8.89 23.69 -11.74
C ASP A 85 7.55 22.96 -11.94
N HIS A 86 7.29 21.87 -11.20
CA HIS A 86 6.10 21.04 -11.38
C HIS A 86 5.18 21.15 -10.16
N TRP A 87 4.20 22.04 -10.27
CA TRP A 87 3.17 22.25 -9.27
C TRP A 87 1.81 21.71 -9.73
N THR A 88 0.99 21.30 -8.78
CA THR A 88 -0.40 20.87 -8.98
C THR A 88 -1.33 21.71 -8.12
N GLN A 89 -2.61 21.69 -8.46
CA GLN A 89 -3.67 22.27 -7.64
C GLN A 89 -4.65 21.18 -7.23
N GLY A 90 -5.27 21.34 -6.07
CA GLY A 90 -6.35 20.51 -5.59
C GLY A 90 -7.37 21.34 -4.83
N GLU A 91 -8.62 20.87 -4.79
CA GLU A 91 -9.69 21.56 -4.06
C GLU A 91 -9.54 21.39 -2.54
N SER A 92 -8.78 20.38 -2.12
CA SER A 92 -8.48 20.06 -0.72
C SER A 92 -7.02 19.62 -0.55
N LEU A 93 -6.54 19.64 0.70
CA LEU A 93 -5.17 19.22 1.01
C LEU A 93 -4.93 17.73 0.68
N ASP A 94 -5.96 16.89 0.82
CA ASP A 94 -5.90 15.46 0.46
C ASP A 94 -5.85 15.26 -1.06
N ASP A 95 -6.70 15.99 -1.80
CA ASP A 95 -6.74 16.03 -3.26
C ASP A 95 -5.39 16.49 -3.86
N LEU A 96 -4.81 17.56 -3.31
CA LEU A 96 -3.47 18.01 -3.66
C LEU A 96 -2.42 16.91 -3.43
N LYS A 97 -2.50 16.16 -2.32
CA LYS A 97 -1.56 15.06 -2.03
C LYS A 97 -1.73 13.90 -3.00
N GLU A 98 -2.95 13.58 -3.43
CA GLU A 98 -3.18 12.55 -4.45
C GLU A 98 -2.56 12.97 -5.79
N HIS A 99 -2.79 14.21 -6.21
CA HIS A 99 -2.18 14.77 -7.43
C HIS A 99 -0.65 14.79 -7.35
N LEU A 100 -0.06 15.15 -6.20
CA LEU A 100 1.39 15.12 -6.01
C LEU A 100 1.97 13.70 -6.02
N LYS A 101 1.25 12.70 -5.53
CA LYS A 101 1.67 11.29 -5.58
C LYS A 101 1.66 10.75 -7.01
N ASP A 102 0.61 11.06 -7.77
CA ASP A 102 0.49 10.67 -9.17
C ASP A 102 1.62 11.29 -10.01
N LEU A 103 1.88 12.58 -9.76
CA LEU A 103 2.98 13.32 -10.34
C LEU A 103 4.35 12.70 -9.96
N PHE A 104 4.57 12.34 -8.69
CA PHE A 104 5.78 11.65 -8.26
C PHE A 104 5.96 10.29 -8.93
N HIS A 105 4.88 9.51 -9.10
CA HIS A 105 4.93 8.20 -9.75
C HIS A 105 5.28 8.33 -11.24
N THR A 106 4.70 9.32 -11.91
CA THR A 106 5.01 9.66 -13.30
C THR A 106 6.47 10.06 -13.47
N PHE A 107 7.01 10.90 -12.57
CA PHE A 107 8.42 11.31 -12.59
C PHE A 107 9.40 10.25 -12.06
N SER A 108 8.94 9.23 -11.33
CA SER A 108 9.77 8.12 -10.88
C SER A 108 10.13 7.15 -12.02
N SER A 109 9.37 7.17 -13.12
CA SER A 109 9.78 6.51 -14.36
C SER A 109 10.85 7.41 -14.99
N GLU A 110 12.01 6.86 -15.36
CA GLU A 110 13.14 7.63 -15.90
C GLU A 110 12.78 8.30 -17.24
N ILE A 111 12.10 9.46 -17.18
CA ILE A 111 11.77 10.25 -18.35
C ILE A 111 12.97 11.17 -18.62
N PRO A 112 13.63 11.06 -19.78
CA PRO A 112 14.69 11.97 -20.17
C PRO A 112 14.13 13.39 -20.29
N GLY A 113 14.71 14.35 -19.54
CA GLY A 113 14.33 15.77 -19.57
C GLY A 113 13.81 16.34 -18.25
N ILE A 114 13.67 15.54 -17.19
CA ILE A 114 13.28 16.04 -15.87
C ILE A 114 14.48 16.72 -15.19
N ARG A 115 14.34 18.01 -14.87
CA ARG A 115 15.34 18.77 -14.10
C ARG A 115 15.27 18.36 -12.63
N LYS A 116 16.41 18.00 -12.04
CA LYS A 116 16.54 17.69 -10.62
C LYS A 116 17.24 18.84 -9.92
N VAL A 117 16.81 19.14 -8.71
CA VAL A 117 17.52 20.10 -7.83
C VAL A 117 18.56 19.32 -7.04
N GLU A 118 19.82 19.71 -7.20
CA GLU A 118 20.93 19.19 -6.39
C GLU A 118 21.45 20.33 -5.51
N GLU A 119 21.71 20.05 -4.24
CA GLU A 119 22.22 21.03 -3.29
C GLU A 119 23.76 21.06 -3.44
N LEU A 120 24.29 22.16 -4.00
CA LEU A 120 25.73 22.36 -4.19
C LEU A 120 26.25 23.28 -3.07
N GLU A 121 27.20 22.80 -2.26
CA GLU A 121 27.95 23.66 -1.33
C GLU A 121 28.93 24.53 -2.12
N VAL A 122 28.76 25.86 -2.03
CA VAL A 122 29.67 26.84 -2.61
C VAL A 122 30.54 27.41 -1.49
N ALA A 123 31.85 27.12 -1.55
CA ALA A 123 32.86 27.60 -0.61
C ALA A 123 33.35 29.02 -0.95
#